data_AF-A0A941FP41-F1
#
_entry.id   AF-A0A941FP41-F1
#
_cell.length_a   1.000
_cell.length_b   1.000
_cell.length_c   1.000
_cell.angle_alpha   90.00
_cell.angle_beta   90.00
_cell.angle_gamma   90.00
#
_symmetry.space_group_name_H-M   'P 1'
#
loop_
_entity.id
_entity.type
_entity.pdbx_description
1 polymer ?
#
loop_
_entity_poly.entity_id
_entity_poly.type
_entity_poly.pdbx_seq_one_letter_code
_entity_poly.pdbx_strand_id
1 'polypeptide(L)'
;MRKQKLATNKHYVLQEQSRTYSVCHYPKGYEEAKELGINIKKKWLATIDKHTRRTHQELDGKEVDVDEEFTIRGHSAKGPRMFGIASEDVNCRCTTIEVVDDISPELRKDNESKEMSEFKSYDEWYADRIRQNESKPKPNFTELDFFGQSDLQDDSDKWVAGLKPEQVNAMKDYTSDAFAKMNKILRNEKYNQEKNLILSILFKI
;
A
#
# COMPACT_ATOMS: atom_id res chain seq x y z
N MET A 1 -22.41 -2.60 17.36
CA MET A 1 -22.42 -1.17 16.95
C MET A 1 -21.46 -0.25 17.72
N ARG A 2 -21.23 -0.39 19.04
CA ARG A 2 -20.29 0.49 19.80
C ARG A 2 -18.81 0.37 19.37
N LYS A 3 -18.31 -0.84 19.10
CA LYS A 3 -16.90 -1.05 18.71
C LYS A 3 -16.53 -0.40 17.36
N GLN A 4 -17.48 -0.36 16.42
CA GLN A 4 -17.26 0.24 15.10
C GLN A 4 -17.17 1.77 15.19
N LYS A 5 -18.09 2.43 15.91
CA LYS A 5 -18.04 3.89 16.15
C LYS A 5 -16.76 4.34 16.88
N LEU A 6 -16.27 3.55 17.84
CA LEU A 6 -15.02 3.85 18.56
C LEU A 6 -13.79 3.75 17.65
N ALA A 7 -13.75 2.75 16.75
CA ALA A 7 -12.65 2.59 15.81
C ALA A 7 -12.59 3.73 14.77
N THR A 8 -13.74 4.14 14.22
CA THR A 8 -13.81 5.23 13.24
C THR A 8 -13.31 6.56 13.84
N ASN A 9 -13.66 6.84 15.09
CA ASN A 9 -13.20 8.05 15.78
C ASN A 9 -11.67 8.04 15.99
N LYS A 10 -11.06 6.89 16.28
CA LYS A 10 -9.60 6.81 16.49
C LYS A 10 -8.81 7.19 15.25
N HIS A 11 -9.20 6.68 14.08
CA HIS A 11 -8.52 6.98 12.82
C HIS A 11 -8.67 8.45 12.43
N TYR A 12 -9.86 9.02 12.63
CA TYR A 12 -10.11 10.44 12.39
C TYR A 12 -9.23 11.32 13.29
N VAL A 13 -9.20 11.04 14.60
CA VAL A 13 -8.39 11.80 15.56
C VAL A 13 -6.90 11.72 15.20
N LEU A 14 -6.38 10.54 14.84
CA LEU A 14 -4.99 10.37 14.42
C LEU A 14 -4.68 11.16 13.14
N GLN A 15 -5.59 11.19 12.18
CA GLN A 15 -5.43 11.94 10.95
C GLN A 15 -5.37 13.45 11.23
N GLU A 16 -6.31 13.99 12.01
CA GLU A 16 -6.34 15.42 12.34
C GLU A 16 -5.14 15.83 13.21
N GLN A 17 -4.71 15.00 14.16
CA GLN A 17 -3.49 15.23 14.93
C GLN A 17 -2.26 15.31 14.02
N SER A 18 -2.11 14.33 13.13
CA SER A 18 -0.95 14.28 12.22
C SER A 18 -0.95 15.44 11.23
N ARG A 19 -2.14 15.87 10.76
CA ARG A 19 -2.30 17.07 9.93
C ARG A 19 -1.93 18.34 10.69
N THR A 20 -2.45 18.51 11.90
CA THR A 20 -2.15 19.68 12.76
C THR A 20 -0.65 19.76 13.05
N TYR A 21 -0.01 18.63 13.34
CA TYR A 21 1.44 18.57 13.51
C TYR A 21 2.18 19.04 12.24
N SER A 22 1.73 18.57 11.07
CA SER A 22 2.37 18.91 9.80
C SER A 22 2.22 20.41 9.43
N VAL A 23 1.09 21.03 9.79
CA VAL A 23 0.81 22.44 9.51
C VAL A 23 1.46 23.38 10.52
N CYS A 24 1.53 23.00 11.80
CA CYS A 24 2.00 23.87 12.86
C CYS A 24 3.50 23.73 13.12
N HIS A 25 3.97 22.50 13.30
CA HIS A 25 5.30 22.23 13.82
C HIS A 25 6.38 22.51 12.77
N TYR A 26 6.16 22.04 11.54
CA TYR A 26 7.17 22.16 10.50
C TYR A 26 7.42 23.61 10.06
N PRO A 27 6.43 24.41 9.64
CA PRO A 27 6.73 25.72 9.06
C PRO A 27 7.34 26.67 10.08
N LYS A 28 6.75 26.77 11.28
CA LYS A 28 7.21 27.68 12.33
C LYS A 28 8.59 27.29 12.86
N GLY A 29 8.83 26.00 13.10
CA GLY A 29 10.12 25.54 13.61
C GLY A 29 11.26 25.79 12.62
N TYR A 30 11.00 25.61 11.32
CA TYR A 30 12.00 25.89 10.29
C TYR A 30 12.24 27.39 10.07
N GLU A 31 11.19 28.20 10.11
CA GLU A 31 11.30 29.67 10.00
C GLU A 31 12.12 30.26 11.16
N GLU A 32 11.78 29.93 12.41
CA GLU A 32 12.49 30.41 13.60
C GLU A 32 13.98 30.00 13.59
N ALA A 33 14.27 28.78 13.20
CA ALA A 33 15.64 28.30 13.17
C ALA A 33 16.47 28.92 12.03
N LYS A 34 15.83 29.28 10.91
CA LYS A 34 16.44 30.07 9.84
C LYS A 34 16.70 31.52 10.28
N GLU A 35 15.80 32.13 11.06
CA GLU A 35 16.00 33.45 11.66
C GLU A 35 17.19 33.48 12.63
N LEU A 36 17.45 32.37 13.32
CA LEU A 36 18.63 32.17 14.16
C LEU A 36 19.94 31.95 13.36
N GLY A 37 19.86 31.88 12.03
CA GLY A 37 21.02 31.68 11.15
C GLY A 37 21.49 30.23 11.07
N ILE A 38 20.66 29.27 11.48
CA ILE A 38 20.99 27.83 11.40
C ILE A 38 20.65 27.34 9.98
N ASN A 39 21.60 26.65 9.35
CA ASN A 39 21.37 26.05 8.03
C ASN A 39 20.57 24.74 8.19
N ILE A 40 19.30 24.76 7.80
CA ILE A 40 18.38 23.63 7.96
C ILE A 40 17.76 23.27 6.62
N LYS A 41 17.72 21.97 6.33
CA LYS A 41 16.97 21.39 5.21
C LYS A 41 15.88 20.47 5.73
N LYS A 42 14.81 20.34 4.95
CA LYS A 42 13.73 19.38 5.20
C LYS A 42 14.03 18.09 4.48
N LYS A 43 14.09 16.98 5.21
CA LYS A 43 14.14 15.64 4.63
C LYS A 43 12.82 14.91 4.82
N TRP A 44 12.32 14.30 3.74
CA TRP A 44 11.11 13.50 3.79
C TRP A 44 11.39 12.12 4.37
N LEU A 45 10.59 11.72 5.37
CA LEU A 45 10.70 10.44 6.06
C LEU A 45 9.39 9.65 5.93
N ALA A 46 9.38 8.68 5.02
CA ALA A 46 8.24 7.80 4.78
C ALA A 46 8.16 6.66 5.80
N THR A 47 7.00 6.34 6.37
CA THR A 47 6.96 5.23 7.35
C THR A 47 7.42 3.91 6.70
N ILE A 48 8.37 3.22 7.34
CA ILE A 48 8.84 1.91 6.88
C ILE A 48 7.78 0.86 7.24
N ASP A 49 6.87 0.57 6.30
CA ASP A 49 5.89 -0.50 6.40
C ASP A 49 5.22 -0.83 5.06
N LYS A 50 4.51 -1.96 5.00
CA LYS A 50 3.65 -2.41 3.87
C LYS A 50 2.58 -1.43 3.37
N HIS A 51 2.21 -0.41 4.13
CA HIS A 51 1.05 0.44 3.85
C HIS A 51 1.44 1.81 3.29
N THR A 52 2.72 2.16 3.30
CA THR A 52 3.21 3.39 2.70
C THR A 52 3.00 3.34 1.19
N ARG A 53 2.49 4.45 0.62
CA ARG A 53 2.14 4.57 -0.79
C ARG A 53 3.37 4.69 -1.66
N ARG A 54 3.34 4.16 -2.89
CA ARG A 54 4.45 4.27 -3.86
C ARG A 54 4.94 5.71 -4.06
N THR A 55 4.03 6.66 -4.19
CA THR A 55 4.37 8.09 -4.28
C THR A 55 5.18 8.56 -3.06
N HIS A 56 4.74 8.20 -1.85
CA HIS A 56 5.45 8.60 -0.64
C HIS A 56 6.78 7.85 -0.45
N GLN A 57 6.91 6.63 -0.99
CA GLN A 57 8.17 5.88 -1.03
C GLN A 57 9.18 6.60 -1.93
N GLU A 58 8.76 7.07 -3.11
CA GLU A 58 9.58 7.86 -4.05
C GLU A 58 10.04 9.21 -3.48
N LEU A 59 9.40 9.70 -2.42
CA LEU A 59 9.81 10.90 -1.71
C LEU A 59 10.78 10.61 -0.56
N ASP A 60 10.90 9.36 -0.11
CA ASP A 60 11.74 9.01 1.04
C ASP A 60 13.20 9.40 0.84
N GLY A 61 13.76 10.13 1.80
CA GLY A 61 15.13 10.60 1.77
C GLY A 61 15.39 11.83 0.92
N LYS A 62 14.40 12.38 0.20
CA LYS A 62 14.58 13.64 -0.53
C LYS A 62 14.72 14.81 0.44
N GLU A 63 15.68 15.68 0.15
CA GLU A 63 16.00 16.87 0.92
C GLU A 63 15.65 18.11 0.08
N VAL A 64 14.92 19.05 0.68
CA VAL A 64 14.53 20.34 0.08
C VAL A 64 14.78 21.46 1.08
N ASP A 65 15.00 22.68 0.60
CA ASP A 65 15.18 23.84 1.48
C ASP A 65 13.88 24.20 2.23
N VAL A 66 14.01 24.99 3.30
CA VAL A 66 12.89 25.42 4.15
C VAL A 66 11.75 26.06 3.36
N ASP A 67 12.07 26.82 2.31
CA ASP A 67 11.08 27.53 1.50
C ASP A 67 10.55 26.69 0.33
N GLU A 68 11.20 25.58 0.02
CA GLU A 68 10.88 24.74 -1.13
C GLU A 68 9.82 23.68 -0.81
N GLU A 69 9.16 23.21 -1.88
CA GLU A 69 8.11 22.20 -1.81
C GLU A 69 8.58 20.86 -2.38
N PHE A 70 8.15 19.77 -1.75
CA PHE A 70 8.32 18.42 -2.29
C PHE A 70 7.42 18.24 -3.51
N THR A 71 8.03 17.86 -4.63
CA THR A 71 7.29 17.63 -5.88
C THR A 71 7.21 16.14 -6.20
N ILE A 72 6.01 15.66 -6.52
CA ILE A 72 5.78 14.31 -7.01
C ILE A 72 4.63 14.25 -8.02
N ARG A 73 4.91 13.64 -9.19
CA ARG A 73 3.92 13.35 -10.25
C ARG A 73 2.99 14.53 -10.60
N GLY A 74 3.53 15.75 -10.59
CA GLY A 74 2.80 16.99 -10.92
C GLY A 74 2.08 17.66 -9.74
N HIS A 75 2.25 17.15 -8.52
CA HIS A 75 1.76 17.77 -7.28
C HIS A 75 2.93 18.27 -6.44
N SER A 76 2.75 19.39 -5.76
CA SER A 76 3.72 19.95 -4.82
C SER A 76 3.10 20.10 -3.43
N ALA A 77 3.91 19.90 -2.40
CA ALA A 77 3.52 20.16 -1.02
C ALA A 77 4.71 20.55 -0.16
N LYS A 78 4.48 21.41 0.82
CA LYS A 78 5.48 21.79 1.83
C LYS A 78 5.92 20.62 2.73
N GLY A 79 5.14 19.54 2.76
CA GLY A 79 5.37 18.40 3.64
C GLY A 79 4.21 17.39 3.61
N PRO A 80 4.29 16.31 4.42
CA PRO A 80 3.27 15.28 4.47
C PRO A 80 1.90 15.85 4.87
N ARG A 81 0.83 15.33 4.24
CA ARG A 81 -0.58 15.73 4.52
C ARG A 81 -0.91 17.17 4.10
N MET A 82 -0.14 17.74 3.19
CA MET A 82 -0.31 19.10 2.67
C MET A 82 -0.41 19.16 1.14
N PHE A 83 -0.69 18.04 0.46
CA PHE A 83 -0.89 18.04 -0.99
C PHE A 83 -2.26 18.60 -1.40
N GLY A 84 -3.23 18.65 -0.47
CA GLY A 84 -4.61 19.05 -0.77
C GLY A 84 -5.40 17.98 -1.53
N ILE A 85 -4.86 16.77 -1.64
CA ILE A 85 -5.44 15.66 -2.39
C ILE A 85 -5.68 14.51 -1.43
N ALA A 86 -6.92 14.05 -1.37
CA ALA A 86 -7.31 12.99 -0.45
C ALA A 86 -6.48 11.71 -0.64
N SER A 87 -6.09 11.35 -1.87
CA SER A 87 -5.30 10.14 -2.13
C SER A 87 -3.92 10.15 -1.47
N GLU A 88 -3.28 11.32 -1.36
CA GLU A 88 -1.94 11.48 -0.77
C GLU A 88 -2.01 11.82 0.73
N ASP A 89 -3.04 12.56 1.16
CA ASP A 89 -3.07 13.12 2.52
C ASP A 89 -3.72 12.20 3.55
N VAL A 90 -4.83 11.52 3.22
CA VAL A 90 -5.61 10.77 4.23
C VAL A 90 -4.84 9.56 4.73
N ASN A 91 -4.90 9.27 6.04
CA ASN A 91 -4.18 8.15 6.67
C ASN A 91 -2.67 8.10 6.34
N CYS A 92 -2.07 9.21 5.92
CA CYS A 92 -0.62 9.32 5.75
C CYS A 92 0.06 9.23 7.12
N ARG A 93 1.19 8.52 7.19
CA ARG A 93 2.00 8.32 8.41
C ARG A 93 3.42 8.87 8.28
N CYS A 94 3.78 9.41 7.11
CA CYS A 94 5.07 10.04 6.85
C CYS A 94 5.26 11.28 7.72
N THR A 95 6.51 11.63 7.95
CA THR A 95 6.97 12.81 8.71
C THR A 95 8.07 13.50 7.90
N THR A 96 8.37 14.75 8.20
CA THR A 96 9.66 15.35 7.81
C THR A 96 10.58 15.36 9.01
N ILE A 97 11.88 15.39 8.73
CA ILE A 97 12.94 15.59 9.71
C ILE A 97 13.83 16.74 9.24
N GLU A 98 14.36 17.47 10.20
CA GLU A 98 15.37 18.49 10.00
C GLU A 98 16.74 17.85 9.78
N VAL A 99 17.43 18.32 8.74
CA VAL A 99 18.86 18.09 8.53
C VAL A 99 19.55 19.40 8.86
N VAL A 100 20.31 19.41 9.95
CA VAL A 100 20.99 20.60 10.46
C VAL A 100 22.46 20.48 10.11
N ASP A 101 23.02 21.45 9.39
CA ASP A 101 24.45 21.44 8.99
C ASP A 101 24.90 20.12 8.34
N ASP A 102 24.06 19.57 7.46
CA ASP A 102 24.23 18.27 6.78
C ASP A 102 24.35 17.04 7.72
N ILE A 103 24.00 17.20 9.00
CA ILE A 103 23.88 16.12 9.97
C ILE A 103 22.47 15.55 9.87
N SER A 104 22.38 14.28 9.46
CA SER A 104 21.13 13.53 9.37
C SER A 104 21.15 12.34 10.33
N PRO A 105 19.99 11.89 10.85
CA PRO A 105 19.94 10.79 11.80
C PRO A 105 20.42 9.48 11.18
N GLU A 106 21.35 8.82 11.87
CA GLU A 106 21.96 7.55 11.45
C GLU A 106 21.04 6.34 11.66
N LEU A 107 20.09 6.46 12.59
CA LEU A 107 19.20 5.37 12.99
C LEU A 107 17.75 5.70 12.68
N ARG A 108 17.01 4.67 12.26
CA ARG A 108 15.60 4.76 11.93
C ARG A 108 14.84 3.55 12.47
N LYS A 109 13.64 3.80 12.98
CA LYS A 109 12.77 2.73 13.48
C LYS A 109 11.99 2.08 12.34
N ASP A 110 12.06 0.78 12.24
CA ASP A 110 11.19 -0.01 11.37
C ASP A 110 9.83 -0.23 12.08
N ASN A 111 8.73 0.09 11.38
CA ASN A 111 7.40 -0.04 11.96
C ASN A 111 6.90 -1.50 11.95
N GLU A 112 7.51 -2.39 11.15
CA GLU A 112 7.24 -3.83 11.12
C GLU A 112 8.00 -4.57 12.23
N SER A 113 9.32 -4.48 12.28
CA SER A 113 10.13 -5.16 13.31
C SER A 113 10.07 -4.48 14.68
N LYS A 114 9.72 -3.18 14.72
CA LYS A 114 9.80 -2.30 15.91
C LYS A 114 11.22 -2.06 16.42
N GLU A 115 12.23 -2.50 15.68
CA GLU A 115 13.64 -2.34 16.01
C GLU A 115 14.21 -1.07 15.37
N MET A 116 15.30 -0.57 15.95
CA MET A 116 16.09 0.52 15.38
C MET A 116 17.13 -0.10 14.45
N SER A 117 17.09 0.25 13.17
CA SER A 117 18.11 -0.12 12.20
C SER A 117 18.87 1.12 11.72
N GLU A 118 19.98 0.90 11.02
CA GLU A 118 20.63 1.96 10.25
C GLU A 118 19.64 2.63 9.30
N PHE A 119 19.84 3.92 9.04
CA PHE A 119 19.03 4.68 8.10
C PHE A 119 19.19 4.10 6.70
N LYS A 120 18.10 3.51 6.22
CA LYS A 120 17.96 3.04 4.84
C LYS A 120 16.83 3.80 4.19
N SER A 121 16.98 4.05 2.89
CA SER A 121 15.86 4.49 2.08
C SER A 121 14.78 3.40 2.06
N TYR A 122 13.54 3.80 1.82
CA TYR A 122 12.43 2.85 1.72
C TYR A 122 12.70 1.75 0.68
N ASP A 123 13.30 2.10 -0.46
CA ASP A 123 13.61 1.15 -1.54
C ASP A 123 14.67 0.12 -1.11
N GLU A 124 15.71 0.56 -0.41
CA GLU A 124 16.73 -0.33 0.15
C GLU A 124 16.13 -1.26 1.22
N TRP A 125 15.31 -0.73 2.12
CA TRP A 125 14.60 -1.55 3.11
C TRP A 125 13.68 -2.58 2.43
N TYR A 126 12.97 -2.17 1.38
CA TYR A 126 12.08 -3.07 0.64
C TYR A 126 12.88 -4.18 -0.04
N ALA A 127 14.03 -3.86 -0.65
CA ALA A 127 14.93 -4.84 -1.26
C ALA A 127 15.52 -5.81 -0.23
N ASP A 128 15.93 -5.32 0.95
CA ASP A 128 16.39 -6.16 2.06
C ASP A 128 15.31 -7.12 2.53
N ARG A 129 14.08 -6.62 2.66
CA ARG A 129 12.94 -7.43 3.05
C ARG A 129 12.63 -8.53 2.02
N ILE A 130 12.71 -8.23 0.73
CA ILE A 130 12.53 -9.25 -0.32
C ILE A 130 13.63 -10.31 -0.22
N ARG A 131 14.90 -9.90 -0.10
CA ARG A 131 16.03 -10.82 0.10
C ARG A 131 15.86 -11.70 1.34
N GLN A 132 15.38 -11.14 2.45
CA GLN A 132 15.08 -11.89 3.67
C GLN A 132 13.89 -12.86 3.52
N ASN A 133 12.91 -12.53 2.68
CA ASN A 133 11.80 -13.45 2.41
C ASN A 133 12.22 -14.59 1.46
N GLU A 134 13.14 -14.33 0.54
CA GLU A 134 13.72 -15.35 -0.34
C GLU A 134 14.68 -16.29 0.41
N SER A 135 15.41 -15.79 1.40
CA SER A 135 16.31 -16.59 2.23
C SER A 135 15.58 -17.44 3.27
N LYS A 136 14.38 -17.03 3.69
CA LYS A 136 13.54 -17.87 4.54
C LYS A 136 13.19 -19.15 3.77
N PRO A 137 13.44 -20.34 4.35
CA PRO A 137 13.00 -21.58 3.72
C PRO A 137 11.51 -21.44 3.47
N LYS A 138 11.09 -21.55 2.20
CA LYS A 138 9.68 -21.64 1.89
C LYS A 138 9.14 -22.76 2.76
N PRO A 139 8.06 -22.53 3.54
CA PRO A 139 7.48 -23.59 4.33
C PRO A 139 7.30 -24.78 3.40
N ASN A 140 7.87 -25.91 3.79
CA ASN A 140 7.73 -27.13 3.03
C ASN A 140 6.26 -27.49 3.20
N PHE A 141 5.42 -27.10 2.24
CA PHE A 141 4.01 -27.48 2.19
C PHE A 141 3.96 -28.97 1.79
N THR A 142 4.63 -29.83 2.56
CA THR A 142 4.34 -31.26 2.59
C THR A 142 3.10 -31.40 3.44
N GLU A 143 1.96 -31.40 2.74
CA GLU A 143 0.64 -31.78 3.24
C GLU A 143 0.02 -30.89 4.35
N LEU A 144 -1.22 -30.45 4.09
CA LEU A 144 -2.34 -30.54 5.04
C LEU A 144 -2.38 -29.81 6.38
N ASP A 145 -1.33 -29.17 6.87
CA ASP A 145 -1.27 -28.90 8.32
C ASP A 145 -1.96 -27.60 8.81
N PHE A 146 -2.63 -26.82 7.95
CA PHE A 146 -3.29 -25.56 8.37
C PHE A 146 -4.80 -25.50 8.17
N PHE A 147 -5.31 -26.17 7.14
CA PHE A 147 -6.71 -26.53 7.02
C PHE A 147 -6.66 -28.04 6.91
N GLY A 148 -7.35 -28.80 7.77
CA GLY A 148 -7.50 -30.22 7.51
C GLY A 148 -7.93 -30.38 6.05
N GLN A 149 -7.11 -31.00 5.19
CA GLN A 149 -7.50 -31.26 3.79
C GLN A 149 -8.82 -32.03 3.76
N SER A 150 -9.20 -32.73 4.84
CA SER A 150 -10.55 -33.26 4.99
C SER A 150 -11.61 -32.19 4.76
N ASP A 151 -11.55 -31.06 5.46
CA ASP A 151 -12.66 -30.11 5.51
C ASP A 151 -12.80 -29.31 4.19
N LEU A 152 -11.67 -28.98 3.56
CA LEU A 152 -11.66 -28.28 2.26
C LEU A 152 -11.98 -29.21 1.09
N GLN A 153 -11.48 -30.45 1.12
CA GLN A 153 -11.78 -31.44 0.08
C GLN A 153 -13.25 -31.88 0.19
N ASP A 154 -13.77 -32.08 1.41
CA ASP A 154 -15.16 -32.45 1.64
C ASP A 154 -16.14 -31.37 1.15
N ASP A 155 -15.83 -30.09 1.37
CA ASP A 155 -16.69 -29.00 0.90
C ASP A 155 -16.58 -28.79 -0.62
N SER A 156 -15.40 -28.99 -1.20
CA SER A 156 -15.23 -29.04 -2.66
C SER A 156 -16.01 -30.20 -3.27
N ASP A 157 -15.95 -31.38 -2.66
CA ASP A 157 -16.61 -32.60 -3.16
C ASP A 157 -18.13 -32.49 -3.02
N LYS A 158 -18.65 -31.93 -1.92
CA LYS A 158 -20.07 -31.58 -1.77
C LYS A 158 -20.52 -30.59 -2.85
N TRP A 159 -19.72 -29.58 -3.15
CA TRP A 159 -20.04 -28.62 -4.19
C TRP A 159 -20.03 -29.27 -5.59
N VAL A 160 -19.04 -30.11 -5.90
CA VAL A 160 -18.96 -30.86 -7.17
C VAL A 160 -20.13 -31.84 -7.32
N ALA A 161 -20.55 -32.50 -6.24
CA ALA A 161 -21.70 -33.40 -6.24
C ALA A 161 -23.03 -32.69 -6.55
N GLY A 162 -23.12 -31.38 -6.31
CA GLY A 162 -24.30 -30.56 -6.63
C GLY A 162 -24.35 -30.05 -8.08
N LEU A 163 -23.30 -30.28 -8.88
CA LEU A 163 -23.22 -29.78 -10.26
C LEU A 163 -23.87 -30.73 -11.26
N LYS A 164 -24.42 -30.16 -12.35
CA LYS A 164 -24.86 -30.96 -13.50
C LYS A 164 -23.65 -31.57 -14.22
N PRO A 165 -23.79 -32.75 -14.85
CA PRO A 165 -22.68 -33.40 -15.59
C PRO A 165 -22.02 -32.49 -16.63
N GLU A 166 -22.81 -31.64 -17.29
CA GLU A 166 -22.34 -30.66 -18.28
C GLU A 166 -21.39 -29.62 -17.66
N GLN A 167 -21.69 -29.15 -16.45
CA GLN A 167 -20.86 -28.16 -15.75
C GLN A 167 -19.54 -28.78 -15.30
N VAL A 168 -19.58 -30.04 -14.84
CA VAL A 168 -18.38 -30.79 -14.48
C VAL A 168 -17.48 -31.02 -15.69
N ASN A 169 -18.05 -31.38 -16.84
CA ASN A 169 -17.30 -31.54 -18.09
C ASN A 169 -16.71 -30.21 -18.58
N ALA A 170 -17.49 -29.13 -18.58
CA ALA A 170 -16.99 -27.80 -18.95
C ALA A 170 -15.84 -27.33 -18.04
N MET A 171 -15.90 -27.66 -16.75
CA MET A 171 -14.83 -27.34 -15.81
C MET A 171 -13.56 -28.16 -16.10
N LYS A 172 -13.69 -29.45 -16.41
CA LYS A 172 -12.56 -30.31 -16.84
C LYS A 172 -11.94 -29.84 -18.17
N ASP A 173 -12.76 -29.40 -19.11
CA ASP A 173 -12.29 -28.86 -20.38
C ASP A 173 -11.53 -27.54 -20.17
N TYR A 174 -12.00 -26.70 -19.25
CA TYR A 174 -11.32 -25.47 -18.88
C TYR A 174 -9.99 -25.73 -18.18
N THR A 175 -9.95 -26.62 -17.19
CA THR A 175 -8.72 -26.90 -16.42
C THR A 175 -7.64 -27.66 -17.20
N SER A 176 -7.98 -28.23 -18.36
CA SER A 176 -7.02 -28.83 -19.29
C SER A 176 -6.44 -27.77 -20.24
N ASP A 177 -6.90 -27.73 -21.50
CA ASP A 177 -6.28 -26.92 -22.56
C ASP A 177 -7.18 -25.76 -23.01
N ALA A 178 -8.46 -25.76 -22.66
CA ALA A 178 -9.38 -24.74 -23.14
C ALA A 178 -9.18 -23.38 -22.44
N PHE A 179 -8.54 -23.32 -21.25
CA PHE A 179 -8.38 -22.06 -20.52
C PHE A 179 -7.66 -20.98 -21.33
N ALA A 180 -6.61 -21.32 -22.08
CA ALA A 180 -5.82 -20.34 -22.81
C ALA A 180 -6.65 -19.70 -23.93
N LYS A 181 -7.42 -20.51 -24.66
CA LYS A 181 -8.32 -20.06 -25.73
C LYS A 181 -9.49 -19.25 -25.17
N MET A 182 -10.13 -19.74 -24.11
CA MET A 182 -11.27 -19.07 -23.48
C MET A 182 -10.86 -17.73 -22.84
N ASN A 183 -9.76 -17.68 -22.11
CA ASN A 183 -9.28 -16.43 -21.50
C ASN A 183 -8.87 -15.39 -22.54
N LYS A 184 -8.32 -15.81 -23.69
CA LYS A 184 -8.01 -14.91 -24.80
C LYS A 184 -9.27 -14.26 -25.39
N ILE A 185 -10.37 -15.01 -25.48
CA ILE A 185 -11.66 -14.50 -25.96
C ILE A 185 -12.29 -13.56 -24.93
N LEU A 186 -12.34 -13.97 -23.65
CA LEU A 186 -12.94 -13.19 -22.57
C LEU A 186 -12.20 -11.87 -22.29
N ARG A 187 -10.89 -11.84 -22.54
CA ARG A 187 -10.05 -10.64 -22.39
C ARG A 187 -10.06 -9.73 -23.62
N ASN A 188 -10.70 -10.13 -24.71
CA ASN A 188 -10.82 -9.29 -25.90
C ASN A 188 -11.90 -8.21 -25.69
N GLU A 189 -11.53 -6.94 -25.87
CA GLU A 189 -12.41 -5.78 -25.67
C GLU A 189 -13.65 -5.82 -26.56
N LYS A 190 -13.54 -6.30 -27.80
CA LYS A 190 -14.66 -6.37 -28.74
C LYS A 190 -15.78 -7.30 -28.25
N TYR A 191 -15.41 -8.46 -27.70
CA TYR A 191 -16.35 -9.41 -27.12
C TYR A 191 -17.03 -8.84 -25.85
N ASN A 192 -16.29 -8.09 -25.03
CA ASN A 192 -16.87 -7.46 -23.83
C ASN A 192 -17.86 -6.34 -24.20
N GLN A 193 -17.62 -5.57 -25.25
CA GLN A 193 -18.56 -4.55 -25.73
C GLN A 193 -19.86 -5.19 -26.25
N GLU A 194 -19.77 -6.22 -27.08
CA GLU A 194 -20.94 -6.94 -27.61
C GLU A 194 -21.74 -7.66 -26.51
N LYS A 195 -21.05 -8.32 -25.57
CA LYS A 195 -21.68 -8.96 -24.40
C LYS A 195 -22.43 -7.95 -23.52
N ASN A 196 -21.84 -6.79 -23.26
CA ASN A 196 -22.48 -5.73 -22.47
C ASN A 196 -23.70 -5.16 -23.20
N LEU A 197 -23.65 -5.04 -24.53
CA LEU A 197 -24.79 -4.62 -25.35
C LEU A 197 -25.95 -5.62 -25.23
N ILE A 198 -25.67 -6.92 -25.40
CA ILE A 198 -26.67 -7.99 -25.31
C ILE A 198 -27.27 -8.09 -23.90
N LEU A 199 -26.46 -8.02 -22.85
CA LEU A 199 -26.93 -8.00 -21.47
C LEU A 199 -27.79 -6.76 -21.17
N SER A 200 -27.44 -5.59 -21.72
CA SER A 200 -28.24 -4.37 -21.56
C SER A 200 -29.61 -4.43 -22.25
N ILE A 201 -29.75 -5.28 -23.28
CA ILE A 201 -31.01 -5.53 -23.98
C ILE A 201 -31.86 -6.56 -23.22
N LEU A 202 -31.23 -7.63 -22.70
CA LEU A 202 -31.92 -8.71 -21.98
C LEU A 202 -32.40 -8.31 -20.57
N PHE A 203 -31.75 -7.36 -19.90
CA PHE A 203 -32.11 -6.86 -18.57
C PHE A 203 -32.90 -5.53 -18.59
N LYS A 204 -33.47 -5.15 -19.75
CA LYS A 204 -34.34 -3.96 -19.92
C LYS A 204 -35.83 -4.28 -20.02
N ILE A 205 -36.25 -5.49 -19.63
CA ILE A 205 -37.65 -5.85 -19.33
C ILE A 205 -37.77 -5.95 -17.80
#